data_AF-A0A7L2RT97-F1
#
_entry.id   AF-A0A7L2RT97-F1
#
_cell.length_a   1.000
_cell.length_b   1.000
_cell.length_c   1.000
_cell.angle_alpha   90.00
_cell.angle_beta   90.00
_cell.angle_gamma   90.00
#
_symmetry.space_group_name_H-M   'P 1'
#
loop_
_entity.id
_entity.type
_entity.pdbx_description
1 polymer ?
#
loop_
_entity_poly.entity_id
_entity_poly.type
_entity_poly.pdbx_seq_one_letter_code
_entity_poly.pdbx_strand_id
1 'polypeptide(L)'
;MPLHRFPPRLWPAMRLREGILSRLPQHYLASLQEDAAPTPVHWRPHGERIRRDPRTGHQQRLQDVPVPVYFPPAADQGLWGGEGWIRGFRYAKNDKLCPRLRKTWKPQLFERQFYSEILDATLTITVTMRTLDLIDEAFGFDFYILK
;
A
#
# COMPACT_ATOMS: atom_id res chain seq x y z
N MET A 1 19.20 -32.45 13.84
CA MET A 1 18.46 -31.19 14.10
C MET A 1 16.98 -31.49 13.99
N PRO A 2 16.15 -31.18 15.00
CA PRO A 2 14.71 -31.37 14.88
C PRO A 2 14.13 -30.37 13.85
N LEU A 3 13.24 -30.85 12.99
CA LEU A 3 12.49 -30.03 12.04
C LEU A 3 11.13 -29.68 12.64
N HIS A 4 10.64 -28.46 12.38
CA HIS A 4 9.27 -28.09 12.76
C HIS A 4 8.25 -28.86 11.92
N ARG A 5 7.14 -29.29 12.56
CA ARG A 5 6.00 -29.92 11.86
C ARG A 5 5.34 -28.99 10.85
N PHE A 6 5.34 -27.69 11.14
CA PHE A 6 4.77 -26.65 10.29
C PHE A 6 5.77 -25.51 10.06
N PRO A 7 5.80 -24.93 8.85
CA PRO A 7 6.71 -23.82 8.54
C PRO A 7 6.32 -22.55 9.33
N PRO A 8 7.30 -21.74 9.79
CA PRO A 8 7.03 -20.53 10.58
C PRO A 8 6.08 -19.52 9.92
N ARG A 9 6.07 -19.45 8.58
CA ARG A 9 5.16 -18.58 7.82
C ARG A 9 3.67 -18.91 8.05
N LEU A 10 3.34 -20.15 8.41
CA LEU A 10 1.95 -20.57 8.63
C LEU A 10 1.48 -20.42 10.08
N TRP A 11 2.37 -20.12 11.02
CA TRP A 11 1.99 -20.01 12.44
C TRP A 11 0.92 -18.94 12.72
N PRO A 12 0.92 -17.74 12.09
CA PRO A 12 -0.16 -16.78 12.29
C PRO A 12 -1.53 -17.32 11.87
N ALA A 13 -1.59 -18.00 10.71
CA ALA A 13 -2.82 -18.61 10.23
C ALA A 13 -3.30 -19.76 11.12
N MET A 14 -2.38 -20.51 11.75
CA MET A 14 -2.72 -21.56 12.71
C MET A 14 -3.31 -20.98 13.99
N ARG A 15 -2.78 -19.85 14.49
CA ARG A 15 -3.34 -19.17 15.66
C ARG A 15 -4.79 -18.74 15.44
N LEU A 16 -5.16 -18.32 14.23
CA LEU A 16 -6.54 -17.97 13.90
C LEU A 16 -7.52 -19.16 13.96
N ARG A 17 -7.01 -20.40 13.82
CA ARG A 17 -7.82 -21.62 13.83
C ARG A 17 -7.99 -22.24 15.22
N GLU A 18 -7.30 -21.73 16.23
CA GLU A 18 -7.29 -22.28 17.58
C GLU A 18 -7.76 -21.27 18.63
N GLY A 19 -8.18 -21.77 19.80
CA GLY A 19 -8.50 -20.96 20.97
C GLY A 19 -9.62 -19.95 20.74
N ILE A 20 -9.47 -18.74 21.30
CA ILE A 20 -10.49 -17.69 21.23
C ILE A 20 -10.67 -17.11 19.82
N LEU A 21 -9.60 -17.11 19.00
CA LEU A 21 -9.63 -16.54 17.66
C LEU A 21 -10.51 -17.37 16.71
N SER A 22 -10.59 -18.69 16.93
CA SER A 22 -11.48 -19.58 16.18
C SER A 22 -12.97 -19.28 16.35
N ARG A 23 -13.34 -18.53 17.41
CA ARG A 23 -14.73 -18.14 17.71
C ARG A 23 -15.12 -16.80 17.12
N LEU A 24 -14.21 -16.13 16.40
CA LEU A 24 -14.51 -14.87 15.74
C LEU A 24 -15.52 -15.09 14.59
N PRO A 25 -16.33 -14.08 14.25
CA PRO A 25 -17.26 -14.17 13.13
C PRO A 25 -16.55 -14.50 11.80
N GLN A 26 -17.17 -15.37 11.01
CA GLN A 26 -16.58 -15.87 9.76
C GLN A 26 -16.28 -14.75 8.75
N HIS A 27 -17.15 -13.74 8.65
CA HIS A 27 -16.95 -12.62 7.71
C HIS A 27 -15.69 -11.81 8.03
N TYR A 28 -15.38 -11.62 9.32
CA TYR A 28 -14.17 -10.93 9.75
C TYR A 28 -12.91 -11.77 9.55
N LEU A 29 -12.98 -13.09 9.79
CA LEU A 29 -11.87 -14.00 9.49
C LEU A 29 -11.57 -14.07 7.99
N ALA A 30 -12.60 -13.98 7.14
CA ALA A 30 -12.44 -13.92 5.70
C ALA A 30 -11.74 -12.63 5.25
N SER A 31 -12.15 -11.46 5.77
CA SER A 31 -11.52 -10.18 5.43
C SER A 31 -10.05 -10.09 5.88
N LEU A 32 -9.67 -10.77 6.97
CA LEU A 32 -8.27 -10.86 7.40
C LEU A 32 -7.38 -11.72 6.47
N GLN A 33 -7.99 -12.61 5.70
CA GLN A 33 -7.29 -13.51 4.76
C GLN A 33 -7.30 -12.96 3.33
N GLU A 34 -7.96 -11.83 3.10
CA GLU A 34 -8.05 -11.21 1.79
C GLU A 34 -6.74 -10.51 1.43
N ASP A 35 -5.92 -11.19 0.63
CA ASP A 35 -4.66 -10.67 0.09
C ASP A 35 -4.90 -9.90 -1.22
N ALA A 36 -5.76 -8.88 -1.18
CA ALA A 36 -5.98 -8.01 -2.33
C ALA A 36 -4.73 -7.16 -2.59
N ALA A 37 -4.25 -7.15 -3.84
CA ALA A 37 -3.11 -6.32 -4.22
C ALA A 37 -3.51 -4.83 -4.15
N PRO A 38 -2.73 -3.97 -3.47
CA PRO A 38 -3.07 -2.56 -3.35
C PRO A 38 -2.93 -1.84 -4.69
N THR A 39 -3.70 -0.78 -4.87
CA THR A 39 -3.63 0.11 -6.02
C THR A 39 -2.22 0.70 -6.18
N PRO A 40 -1.66 0.77 -7.39
CA PRO A 40 -0.35 1.37 -7.64
C PRO A 40 -0.36 2.87 -7.29
N VAL A 41 0.56 3.29 -6.42
CA VAL A 41 0.74 4.72 -6.02
C VAL A 41 2.12 5.24 -6.47
N HIS A 42 3.20 4.60 -6.00
CA HIS A 42 4.57 5.07 -6.23
C HIS A 42 5.25 4.45 -7.46
N TRP A 43 4.49 3.74 -8.28
CA TRP A 43 4.97 3.06 -9.48
C TRP A 43 3.84 3.00 -10.51
N ARG A 44 4.21 2.86 -11.79
CA ARG A 44 3.24 2.78 -12.88
C ARG A 44 3.11 1.32 -13.33
N PRO A 45 1.89 0.75 -13.37
CA PRO A 45 1.69 -0.58 -13.90
C PRO A 45 2.01 -0.64 -15.39
N HIS A 46 2.48 -1.80 -15.84
CA HIS A 46 2.84 -1.99 -17.25
C HIS A 46 1.61 -2.01 -18.17
N GLY A 47 0.43 -2.36 -17.66
CA GLY A 47 -0.82 -2.46 -18.44
C GLY A 47 -0.91 -3.71 -19.32
N GLU A 48 0.23 -4.25 -19.76
CA GLU A 48 0.33 -5.45 -20.59
C GLU A 48 1.04 -6.59 -19.85
N ARG A 49 0.63 -7.83 -20.14
CA ARG A 49 1.25 -9.03 -19.54
C ARG A 49 2.49 -9.53 -20.27
N ILE A 50 2.63 -9.15 -21.54
CA ILE A 50 3.69 -9.64 -22.43
C ILE A 50 4.21 -8.45 -23.21
N ARG A 51 5.54 -8.30 -23.25
CA ARG A 51 6.23 -7.30 -24.07
C ARG A 51 7.25 -7.99 -24.95
N ARG A 52 7.36 -7.55 -26.20
CA ARG A 52 8.47 -7.96 -27.06
C ARG A 52 9.72 -7.16 -26.69
N ASP A 53 10.81 -7.86 -26.43
CA ASP A 53 12.10 -7.22 -26.17
C ASP A 53 12.53 -6.44 -27.43
N PRO A 54 12.79 -5.13 -27.34
CA PRO A 54 13.19 -4.33 -28.49
C PRO A 54 14.52 -4.75 -29.11
N ARG A 55 15.39 -5.46 -28.36
CA ARG A 55 16.71 -5.90 -28.86
C ARG A 55 16.66 -7.26 -29.53
N THR A 56 15.92 -8.20 -28.95
CA THR A 56 15.92 -9.61 -29.38
C THR A 56 14.64 -10.03 -30.11
N GLY A 57 13.56 -9.27 -29.98
CA GLY A 57 12.25 -9.58 -30.55
C GLY A 57 11.47 -10.68 -29.83
N HIS A 58 12.08 -11.36 -28.85
CA HIS A 58 11.43 -12.42 -28.08
C HIS A 58 10.33 -11.86 -27.18
N GLN A 59 9.29 -12.67 -26.95
CA GLN A 59 8.21 -12.33 -26.02
C GLN A 59 8.66 -12.59 -24.58
N GLN A 60 8.56 -11.57 -23.72
CA GLN A 60 8.85 -11.65 -22.30
C GLN A 60 7.60 -11.34 -21.49
N ARG A 61 7.33 -12.17 -20.48
CA ARG A 61 6.26 -11.90 -19.51
C ARG A 61 6.68 -10.74 -18.61
N LEU A 62 5.81 -9.75 -18.51
CA LEU A 62 5.95 -8.64 -17.55
C LEU A 62 5.20 -8.98 -16.27
N GLN A 63 5.81 -8.62 -15.15
CA GLN A 63 5.19 -8.70 -13.84
C GLN A 63 5.30 -7.34 -13.16
N ASP A 64 4.16 -6.86 -12.69
CA ASP A 64 4.07 -5.69 -11.84
C ASP A 64 4.52 -6.07 -10.42
N VAL A 65 5.59 -5.42 -9.95
CA VAL A 65 6.14 -5.63 -8.61
C VAL A 65 5.99 -4.32 -7.82
N PRO A 66 5.21 -4.31 -6.73
CA PRO A 66 4.96 -3.10 -5.97
C PRO A 66 6.23 -2.60 -5.27
N VAL A 67 6.37 -1.28 -5.18
CA VAL A 67 7.43 -0.64 -4.40
C VAL A 67 7.09 -0.76 -2.91
N PRO A 68 7.98 -1.30 -2.05
CA PRO A 68 7.73 -1.37 -0.62
C PRO A 68 7.59 0.03 -0.01
N VAL A 69 6.45 0.27 0.65
CA VAL A 69 6.14 1.53 1.32
C VAL A 69 6.24 1.34 2.84
N TYR A 70 6.89 2.29 3.51
CA TYR A 70 6.89 2.35 4.96
C TYR A 70 5.86 3.36 5.45
N PHE A 71 4.88 2.90 6.23
CA PHE A 71 3.90 3.75 6.89
C PHE A 71 4.37 4.08 8.32
N PRO A 72 4.66 5.35 8.64
CA PRO A 72 4.94 5.76 10.02
C PRO A 72 3.64 5.79 10.85
N PRO A 73 3.71 5.77 12.21
CA PRO A 73 2.52 5.85 13.06
C PRO A 73 1.61 7.07 12.82
N ALA A 74 2.18 8.17 12.32
CA ALA A 74 1.42 9.36 11.94
C ALA A 74 0.49 9.13 10.72
N ALA A 75 0.77 8.11 9.90
CA ALA A 75 -0.11 7.72 8.81
C ALA A 75 -1.40 7.07 9.32
N ASP A 76 -1.34 6.34 10.43
CA ASP A 76 -2.51 5.71 11.06
C ASP A 76 -3.45 6.74 11.72
N GLN A 77 -2.93 7.94 12.00
CA GLN A 77 -3.68 9.06 12.58
C GLN A 77 -4.28 10.00 11.53
N GLY A 78 -4.01 9.78 10.24
CA GLY A 78 -4.45 10.63 9.14
C GLY A 78 -4.92 9.84 7.94
N LEU A 79 -5.16 10.53 6.81
CA LEU A 79 -5.60 9.89 5.56
C LEU A 79 -4.61 10.20 4.44
N TRP A 80 -3.73 9.25 4.14
CA TRP A 80 -2.59 9.46 3.22
C TRP A 80 -2.83 8.93 1.80
N GLY A 81 -4.00 8.33 1.51
CA GLY A 81 -4.38 7.94 0.15
C GLY A 81 -3.47 6.88 -0.49
N GLY A 82 -2.88 6.01 0.34
CA GLY A 82 -1.91 5.00 -0.07
C GLY A 82 -0.47 5.51 -0.22
N GLU A 83 -0.22 6.79 0.03
CA GLU A 83 1.14 7.31 0.10
C GLU A 83 1.85 6.94 1.41
N GLY A 84 3.19 6.92 1.35
CA GLY A 84 4.01 6.66 2.52
C GLY A 84 5.48 6.91 2.20
N TRP A 85 6.36 6.52 3.12
CA TRP A 85 7.79 6.77 2.94
C TRP A 85 8.41 5.70 2.06
N ILE A 86 9.07 6.11 1.00
CA ILE A 86 9.88 5.22 0.17
C ILE A 86 11.32 5.31 0.68
N ARG A 87 11.87 4.18 1.12
CA ARG A 87 13.27 4.07 1.55
C ARG A 87 14.03 3.28 0.48
N GLY A 88 14.95 3.94 -0.19
CA GLY A 88 15.71 3.29 -1.27
C GLY A 88 17.07 3.92 -1.49
N PHE A 89 17.58 3.70 -2.69
CA PHE A 89 18.88 4.17 -3.12
C PHE A 89 18.74 4.94 -4.43
N ARG A 90 19.61 5.92 -4.63
CA ARG A 90 19.81 6.61 -5.90
C ARG A 90 21.28 6.65 -6.24
N TYR A 91 21.61 6.68 -7.51
CA TYR A 91 22.97 6.98 -7.94
C TYR A 91 23.19 8.50 -8.05
N ALA A 92 24.38 8.98 -7.70
CA ALA A 92 24.72 10.39 -7.91
C ALA A 92 24.67 10.72 -9.41
N LYS A 93 24.16 11.92 -9.76
CA LYS A 93 23.94 12.37 -11.15
C LYS A 93 23.08 11.43 -12.02
N ASN A 94 22.37 10.47 -11.42
CA ASN A 94 21.63 9.40 -12.11
C ASN A 94 22.51 8.50 -13.01
N ASP A 95 23.80 8.41 -12.72
CA ASP A 95 24.73 7.56 -13.45
C ASP A 95 25.10 6.32 -12.63
N LYS A 96 24.93 5.12 -13.21
CA LYS A 96 25.23 3.83 -12.56
C LYS A 96 26.70 3.71 -12.15
N LEU A 97 27.62 4.40 -12.83
CA LEU A 97 29.05 4.39 -12.50
C LEU A 97 29.39 5.29 -11.30
N CYS A 98 28.48 6.19 -10.93
CA CYS A 98 28.67 7.07 -9.77
C CYS A 98 28.29 6.37 -8.45
N PRO A 99 28.71 6.90 -7.28
CA PRO A 99 28.40 6.29 -5.99
C PRO A 99 26.89 6.15 -5.71
N ARG A 100 26.52 5.07 -5.01
CA ARG A 100 25.15 4.79 -4.57
C ARG A 100 24.86 5.47 -3.22
N LEU A 101 23.84 6.31 -3.18
CA LEU A 101 23.42 7.09 -2.02
C LEU A 101 22.06 6.61 -1.49
N ARG A 102 21.90 6.59 -0.16
CA ARG A 102 20.60 6.32 0.48
C ARG A 102 19.70 7.55 0.32
N LYS A 103 18.44 7.34 -0.06
CA LYS A 103 17.42 8.39 -0.16
C LYS A 103 16.11 7.91 0.44
N THR A 104 15.52 8.78 1.25
CA THR A 104 14.14 8.64 1.71
C THR A 104 13.31 9.69 1.01
N TRP A 105 12.23 9.26 0.36
CA TRP A 105 11.20 10.13 -0.18
C TRP A 105 10.03 10.14 0.79
N LYS A 106 9.60 11.34 1.18
CA LYS A 106 8.48 11.56 2.11
C LYS A 106 7.35 12.25 1.34
N PRO A 107 6.09 11.92 1.62
CA PRO A 107 4.95 12.60 1.04
C PRO A 107 4.83 14.02 1.61
N GLN A 108 4.09 14.88 0.91
CA GLN A 108 3.72 16.20 1.40
C GLN A 108 2.42 16.10 2.20
N LEU A 109 2.42 16.64 3.42
CA LEU A 109 1.30 16.55 4.36
C LEU A 109 0.68 17.92 4.59
N PHE A 110 -0.64 17.95 4.73
CA PHE A 110 -1.44 19.13 5.02
C PHE A 110 -2.47 18.81 6.09
N GLU A 111 -2.74 19.75 6.97
CA GLU A 111 -3.88 19.67 7.88
C GLU A 111 -5.07 20.39 7.23
N ARG A 112 -6.19 19.67 7.09
CA ARG A 112 -7.41 20.17 6.44
C ARG A 112 -8.63 19.78 7.25
N GLN A 113 -9.70 20.57 7.11
CA GLN A 113 -10.99 20.30 7.72
C GLN A 113 -11.91 19.65 6.70
N PHE A 114 -12.54 18.55 7.09
CA PHE A 114 -13.53 17.81 6.30
C PHE A 114 -14.84 17.77 7.05
N TYR A 115 -15.95 17.88 6.33
CA TYR A 115 -17.28 17.66 6.89
C TYR A 115 -17.81 16.32 6.40
N SER A 116 -18.32 15.51 7.32
CA SER A 116 -19.00 14.24 7.04
C SER A 116 -20.50 14.45 7.22
N GLU A 117 -21.28 14.13 6.19
CA GLU A 117 -22.74 14.21 6.21
C GLU A 117 -23.33 13.08 7.04
N ILE A 118 -22.73 11.89 7.00
CA ILE A 118 -23.18 10.72 7.78
C ILE A 118 -23.00 10.93 9.28
N LEU A 119 -21.88 11.54 9.69
CA LEU A 119 -21.56 11.79 11.10
C LEU A 119 -22.04 13.16 11.60
N ASP A 120 -22.47 14.05 10.70
CA ASP A 120 -22.81 15.45 10.96
C ASP A 120 -21.74 16.17 11.79
N ALA A 121 -20.47 16.00 11.41
CA ALA A 121 -19.33 16.51 12.17
C ALA A 121 -18.20 17.00 11.27
N THR A 122 -17.47 18.01 11.76
CA THR A 122 -16.25 18.50 11.12
C THR A 122 -15.01 17.84 11.76
N LEU A 123 -14.15 17.28 10.93
CA LEU A 123 -12.95 16.55 11.32
C LEU A 123 -11.71 17.31 10.83
N THR A 124 -10.71 17.48 11.68
CA THR A 124 -9.41 18.02 11.26
C THR A 124 -8.44 16.86 11.08
N ILE A 125 -8.03 16.60 9.84
CA ILE A 125 -7.26 15.40 9.45
C ILE A 125 -6.01 15.81 8.67
N THR A 126 -4.90 15.12 8.94
CA THR A 126 -3.68 15.22 8.14
C THR A 126 -3.82 14.40 6.86
N VAL A 127 -3.72 15.06 5.72
CA VAL A 127 -3.93 14.49 4.38
C VAL A 127 -2.78 14.78 3.43
N THR A 128 -2.68 13.99 2.36
CA THR A 128 -1.80 14.23 1.20
C THR A 128 -2.60 14.88 0.07
N MET A 129 -1.91 15.44 -0.93
CA MET A 129 -2.57 15.96 -2.15
C MET A 129 -3.41 14.87 -2.84
N ARG A 130 -2.85 13.66 -2.98
CA ARG A 130 -3.55 12.53 -3.60
C ARG A 130 -4.84 12.19 -2.89
N THR A 131 -4.89 12.26 -1.56
CA THR A 131 -6.14 12.01 -0.82
C THR A 131 -7.23 13.01 -1.23
N LEU A 132 -6.88 14.29 -1.41
CA LEU A 132 -7.83 15.31 -1.87
C LEU A 132 -8.34 14.99 -3.27
N ASP A 133 -7.44 14.64 -4.20
CA ASP A 133 -7.82 14.26 -5.57
C ASP A 133 -8.76 13.03 -5.58
N LEU A 134 -8.50 12.02 -4.73
CA LEU A 134 -9.35 10.83 -4.62
C LEU A 134 -10.72 11.13 -4.00
N ILE A 135 -10.80 12.11 -3.09
CA ILE A 135 -12.07 12.57 -2.51
C ILE A 135 -12.90 13.28 -3.60
N ASP A 136 -12.26 14.12 -4.42
CA ASP A 136 -12.91 14.80 -5.54
C ASP A 136 -13.40 13.79 -6.59
N GLU A 137 -12.60 12.77 -6.91
CA GLU A 137 -12.99 11.65 -7.80
C GLU A 137 -14.15 10.81 -7.24
N ALA A 138 -14.32 10.77 -5.92
CA ALA A 138 -15.41 10.08 -5.24
C ALA A 138 -16.65 10.96 -5.03
N PHE A 139 -16.60 12.24 -5.42
CA PHE A 139 -17.67 13.24 -5.23
C PHE A 139 -18.07 13.46 -3.76
N GLY A 140 -17.16 13.24 -2.81
CA GLY A 140 -17.45 13.50 -1.40
C GLY A 140 -16.56 12.70 -0.44
N PHE A 141 -16.39 13.24 0.77
CA PHE A 141 -15.57 12.60 1.80
C PHE A 141 -16.16 11.26 2.24
N ASP A 142 -17.46 11.19 2.48
CA ASP A 142 -18.12 9.97 2.94
C ASP A 142 -18.08 8.86 1.86
N PHE A 143 -18.26 9.23 0.60
CA PHE A 143 -18.15 8.30 -0.52
C PHE A 143 -16.73 7.74 -0.66
N TYR A 144 -15.71 8.56 -0.48
CA TYR A 144 -14.32 8.11 -0.52
C TYR A 144 -14.02 7.04 0.54
N ILE A 145 -14.58 7.18 1.75
CA ILE A 145 -14.35 6.21 2.84
C ILE A 145 -15.10 4.88 2.61
N LEU A 146 -16.26 4.92 1.95
CA LEU A 146 -17.13 3.75 1.77
C LEU A 146 -16.93 2.99 0.45
N LYS A 147 -16.11 3.51 -0.47
CA LYS A 147 -15.87 2.94 -1.81
C LYS A 147 -14.72 1.93 -1.82
#